data_AF-A0AAQ3K2I5-F1
#
_entry.id   AF-A0AAQ3K2I5-F1
#
_cell.length_a   1.000
_cell.length_b   1.000
_cell.length_c   1.000
_cell.angle_alpha   90.00
_cell.angle_beta   90.00
_cell.angle_gamma   90.00
#
_symmetry.space_group_name_H-M   'P 1'
#
loop_
_entity.id
_entity.type
_entity.pdbx_description
1 polymer ?
#
loop_
_entity_poly.entity_id
_entity_poly.type
_entity_poly.pdbx_seq_one_letter_code
_entity_poly.pdbx_strand_id
1 'polypeptide(L)'
;MAFVLDRIFEGACRPFKIRVEQVLQSQPSLIISYKLSNTLEFYSHTISDLLGKDAALCNTLWLLKDAAQQTFFNILRSRGEKLLRYPPLVAVDLSPPPAVREVVSLLLELIDTYKSMMIPASDKKTDFDPVVTALLDPLVQMCEKAAEAHKSKGAVSRRSRTSSDLGSSSRDSLTVDAMLSKKTSNLTQDTEMSTKIYLINCLSAIQLPLVGQEVAGNYLNKLTSAIDTNISNLVRKEVDAILMRCGLLSKLSYIQKSISGDDGSEPGPLAEAEEMSPVVLSECLRTFFELATGNEGLLPEFEQLQLPSLRSDARIRVARALADGYELLYQAVVDPKNNYPDPRSLMRHSPDQIRTILEI
;
A
#
# COMPACT_ATOMS: atom_id res chain seq x y z
N MET A 1 52.95 28.20 10.63
CA MET A 1 51.92 28.29 11.69
C MET A 1 51.14 26.99 11.88
N ALA A 2 50.66 26.33 10.81
CA ALA A 2 49.89 25.07 10.91
C ALA A 2 50.59 23.96 11.74
N PHE A 3 51.89 23.73 11.54
CA PHE A 3 52.65 22.71 12.30
C PHE A 3 52.67 22.94 13.82
N VAL A 4 52.77 24.19 14.27
CA VAL A 4 52.80 24.52 15.71
C VAL A 4 51.41 24.33 16.32
N LEU A 5 50.36 24.73 15.60
CA LEU A 5 48.97 24.53 16.01
C LEU A 5 48.62 23.04 16.10
N ASP A 6 49.00 22.24 15.09
CA ASP A 6 48.77 20.79 15.09
C ASP A 6 49.40 20.12 16.32
N ARG A 7 50.65 20.48 16.65
CA ARG A 7 51.36 19.96 17.83
C ARG A 7 50.74 20.38 19.17
N ILE A 8 50.10 21.55 19.24
CA ILE A 8 49.35 22.00 20.42
C ILE A 8 48.05 21.20 20.55
N PHE A 9 47.33 20.97 19.44
CA PHE A 9 46.06 20.25 19.43
C PHE A 9 46.22 18.73 19.57
N GLU A 10 47.39 18.16 19.28
CA GLU A 10 47.68 16.74 19.47
C GLU A 10 47.38 16.28 20.92
N GLY A 11 47.74 17.10 21.91
CA GLY A 11 47.44 16.82 23.32
C GLY A 11 45.95 16.78 23.68
N ALA A 12 45.10 17.45 22.89
CA ALA A 12 43.65 17.47 23.09
C ALA A 12 42.92 16.29 22.44
N CYS A 13 43.55 15.60 21.48
CA CYS A 13 42.92 14.54 20.69
C CYS A 13 42.47 13.36 21.58
N ARG A 14 43.34 12.88 22.48
CA ARG A 14 43.03 11.74 23.35
C ARG A 14 41.89 12.04 24.36
N PRO A 15 41.93 13.14 25.13
CA PRO A 15 40.81 13.50 26.01
C PRO A 15 39.49 13.67 25.27
N PHE A 16 39.51 14.33 24.11
CA PHE A 16 38.32 14.53 23.29
C PHE A 16 37.72 13.21 22.81
N LYS A 17 38.57 12.33 22.26
CA LYS A 17 38.19 10.98 21.83
C LYS A 17 37.50 10.19 22.95
N ILE A 18 38.12 10.12 24.13
CA ILE A 18 37.58 9.40 25.27
C ILE A 18 36.19 9.92 25.65
N ARG A 19 35.99 11.25 25.65
CA ARG A 19 34.69 11.84 26.01
C ARG A 19 33.61 11.52 24.99
N VAL A 20 33.92 11.56 23.70
CA VAL A 20 32.95 11.21 22.65
C VAL A 20 32.62 9.72 22.71
N GLU A 21 33.62 8.85 22.87
CA GLU A 21 33.41 7.40 23.02
C GLU A 21 32.54 7.07 24.24
N GLN A 22 32.73 7.75 25.37
CA GLN A 22 31.87 7.61 26.54
C GLN A 22 30.41 7.97 26.24
N VAL A 23 30.17 9.04 25.49
CA VAL A 23 28.81 9.44 25.05
C VAL A 23 28.21 8.38 24.13
N LEU A 24 28.99 7.79 23.22
CA LEU A 24 28.50 6.73 22.34
C LEU A 24 28.18 5.44 23.12
N GLN A 25 28.96 5.14 24.15
CA GLN A 25 28.75 3.98 25.03
C GLN A 25 27.54 4.15 25.97
N SER A 26 27.13 5.38 26.28
CA SER A 26 25.98 5.66 27.17
C SER A 26 24.61 5.49 26.51
N GLN A 27 24.53 4.77 25.37
CA GLN A 27 23.30 4.53 24.61
C GLN A 27 22.51 5.83 24.29
N PRO A 28 23.12 6.77 23.55
CA PRO A 28 22.49 8.03 23.20
C PRO A 28 21.22 7.81 22.36
N SER A 29 20.31 8.79 22.39
CA SER A 29 19.13 8.75 21.53
C SER A 29 19.53 8.80 20.05
N LEU A 30 18.61 8.36 19.19
CA LEU A 30 18.82 8.37 17.74
C LEU A 30 19.16 9.78 17.22
N ILE A 31 18.41 10.79 17.69
CA ILE A 31 18.61 12.20 17.34
C ILE A 31 19.96 12.71 17.81
N ILE A 32 20.40 12.34 19.02
CA ILE A 32 21.70 12.78 19.56
C ILE A 32 22.84 12.17 18.76
N SER A 33 22.80 10.87 18.45
CA SER A 33 23.82 10.21 17.61
C SER A 33 23.91 10.84 16.23
N TYR A 34 22.76 11.18 15.63
CA TYR A 34 22.70 11.86 14.36
C TYR A 34 23.32 13.26 14.42
N LYS A 35 22.92 14.08 15.41
CA LYS A 35 23.49 15.41 15.65
C LYS A 35 24.99 15.36 15.87
N LEU A 36 25.47 14.42 16.68
CA LEU A 36 26.88 14.25 16.99
C LEU A 36 27.68 13.92 15.72
N SER A 37 27.20 12.97 14.91
CA SER A 37 27.87 12.59 13.65
C SER A 37 28.00 13.78 12.69
N ASN A 38 26.91 14.50 12.43
CA ASN A 38 26.92 15.65 11.52
C ASN A 38 27.77 16.82 12.08
N THR A 39 27.74 17.05 13.40
CA THR A 39 28.57 18.08 14.04
C THR A 39 30.06 17.75 13.90
N LEU A 40 30.44 16.49 14.12
CA LEU A 40 31.81 16.02 13.94
C LEU A 40 32.25 16.12 12.46
N GLU A 41 31.36 15.83 11.50
CA GLU A 41 31.63 15.99 10.07
C GLU A 41 31.89 17.45 9.69
N PHE A 42 31.02 18.37 10.13
CA PHE A 42 31.19 19.81 9.91
C PHE A 42 32.55 20.32 10.45
N TYR A 43 32.89 19.96 11.70
CA TYR A 43 34.17 20.37 12.27
C TYR A 43 35.36 19.63 11.65
N SER A 44 35.19 18.40 11.16
CA SER A 44 36.25 17.71 10.40
C SER A 44 36.63 18.52 9.16
N HIS A 45 35.66 19.03 8.40
CA HIS A 45 35.91 19.92 7.27
C HIS A 45 36.56 21.24 7.71
N THR A 46 35.97 21.91 8.70
CA THR A 46 36.46 23.22 9.19
C THR A 46 37.92 23.16 9.68
N ILE A 47 38.25 22.11 10.44
CA ILE A 47 39.61 21.89 10.97
C ILE A 47 40.57 21.45 9.86
N SER A 48 40.09 20.69 8.87
CA SER A 48 40.89 20.31 7.71
C SER A 48 41.36 21.52 6.91
N ASP A 49 40.48 22.51 6.72
CA ASP A 49 40.83 23.76 6.01
C ASP A 49 41.82 24.63 6.82
N LEU A 50 41.77 24.56 8.15
CA LEU A 50 42.62 25.36 9.04
C LEU A 50 44.01 24.74 9.29
N LEU A 51 44.05 23.43 9.60
CA LEU A 51 45.26 22.73 10.05
C LEU A 51 45.86 21.80 8.98
N GLY A 52 45.10 21.49 7.93
CA GLY A 52 45.44 20.49 6.93
C GLY A 52 44.79 19.13 7.21
N LYS A 53 44.61 18.33 6.15
CA LYS A 53 43.98 17.00 6.20
C LYS A 53 44.72 16.00 7.08
N ASP A 54 46.04 16.11 7.14
CA ASP A 54 46.91 15.17 7.87
C ASP A 54 47.05 15.50 9.37
N ALA A 55 46.46 16.61 9.83
CA ALA A 55 46.50 17.03 11.22
C ALA A 55 45.90 15.98 12.16
N ALA A 56 46.51 15.76 13.32
CA ALA A 56 46.10 14.72 14.27
C ALA A 56 44.64 14.92 14.74
N LEU A 57 44.24 16.18 14.94
CA LEU A 57 42.88 16.54 15.33
C LEU A 57 41.86 16.25 14.21
N CYS A 58 42.21 16.53 12.95
CA CYS A 58 41.37 16.25 11.79
C CYS A 58 41.09 14.74 11.67
N ASN A 59 42.14 13.92 11.76
CA ASN A 59 42.02 12.46 11.75
C ASN A 59 41.19 11.92 12.93
N THR A 60 41.35 12.51 14.11
CA THR A 60 40.57 12.14 15.30
C THR A 60 39.07 12.45 15.12
N LEU A 61 38.73 13.61 14.54
CA LEU A 61 37.34 14.00 14.28
C LEU A 61 36.67 13.07 13.27
N TRP A 62 37.35 12.70 12.18
CA TRP A 62 36.84 11.74 11.20
C TRP A 62 36.58 10.36 11.82
N LEU A 63 37.52 9.84 12.63
CA LEU A 63 37.33 8.57 13.34
C LEU A 63 36.11 8.60 14.26
N LEU A 64 35.91 9.69 14.98
CA LEU A 64 34.77 9.85 15.88
C LEU A 64 33.46 10.06 15.12
N LYS A 65 33.48 10.75 13.98
CA LYS A 65 32.34 10.92 13.09
C LYS A 65 31.85 9.57 12.60
N ASP A 66 32.76 8.71 12.15
CA ASP A 66 32.44 7.36 11.67
C ASP A 66 31.87 6.50 12.80
N ALA A 67 32.45 6.56 14.00
CA ALA A 67 31.93 5.87 15.18
C ALA A 67 30.50 6.33 15.55
N ALA A 68 30.25 7.65 15.53
CA ALA A 68 28.93 8.21 15.81
C ALA A 68 27.90 7.82 14.72
N GLN A 69 28.32 7.80 13.46
CA GLN A 69 27.48 7.37 12.34
C GLN A 69 27.13 5.88 12.45
N GLN A 70 28.10 5.03 12.80
CA GLN A 70 27.84 3.61 13.04
C GLN A 70 26.86 3.41 14.20
N THR A 71 27.04 4.11 15.32
CA THR A 71 26.10 4.05 16.44
C THR A 71 24.69 4.47 16.02
N PHE A 72 24.55 5.54 15.24
CA PHE A 72 23.27 5.98 14.69
C PHE A 72 22.57 4.88 13.86
N PHE A 73 23.27 4.27 12.88
CA PHE A 73 22.70 3.21 12.05
C PHE A 73 22.44 1.90 12.83
N ASN A 74 23.24 1.61 13.85
CA ASN A 74 22.98 0.47 14.74
C ASN A 74 21.69 0.66 15.55
N ILE A 75 21.41 1.89 16.02
CA ILE A 75 20.15 2.21 16.69
C ILE A 75 18.96 2.07 15.73
N LEU A 76 19.09 2.57 14.49
CA LEU A 76 18.07 2.40 13.44
C LEU A 76 17.75 0.92 13.19
N ARG A 77 18.80 0.11 12.95
CA ARG A 77 18.66 -1.32 12.70
C ARG A 77 17.96 -2.02 13.86
N SER A 78 18.39 -1.77 15.09
CA SER A 78 17.79 -2.38 16.29
C SER A 78 16.30 -2.00 16.46
N ARG A 79 15.92 -0.77 16.12
CA ARG A 79 14.51 -0.35 16.10
C ARG A 79 13.71 -1.12 15.06
N GLY A 80 14.21 -1.24 13.83
CA GLY A 80 13.57 -2.02 12.77
C GLY A 80 13.41 -3.50 13.16
N GLU A 81 14.45 -4.12 13.70
CA GLU A 81 14.40 -5.51 14.19
C GLU A 81 13.35 -5.72 15.28
N LYS A 82 13.26 -4.80 16.25
CA LYS A 82 12.24 -4.85 17.31
C LYS A 82 10.82 -4.78 16.76
N LEU A 83 10.61 -3.93 15.76
CA LEU A 83 9.32 -3.76 15.11
C LEU A 83 8.89 -5.05 14.38
N LEU A 84 9.82 -5.68 13.66
CA LEU A 84 9.56 -6.90 12.91
C LEU A 84 9.42 -8.15 13.79
N ARG A 85 9.99 -8.14 14.99
CA ARG A 85 9.91 -9.25 15.94
C ARG A 85 8.51 -9.39 16.56
N TYR A 86 7.79 -8.28 16.71
CA TYR A 86 6.48 -8.25 17.37
C TYR A 86 5.46 -7.45 16.55
N PRO A 87 5.04 -7.96 15.37
CA PRO A 87 4.03 -7.28 14.56
C PRO A 87 2.72 -7.17 15.34
N PRO A 88 2.06 -6.00 15.31
CA PRO A 88 0.83 -5.75 16.06
C PRO A 88 -0.34 -6.55 15.48
N LEU A 89 -1.37 -6.75 16.30
CA LEU A 89 -2.64 -7.29 15.82
C LEU A 89 -3.37 -6.23 14.99
N VAL A 90 -3.99 -6.66 13.89
CA VAL A 90 -4.88 -5.81 13.10
C VAL A 90 -6.13 -5.50 13.91
N ALA A 91 -6.46 -4.22 14.02
CA ALA A 91 -7.65 -3.74 14.71
C ALA A 91 -8.92 -4.07 13.89
N VAL A 92 -10.06 -4.17 14.56
CA VAL A 92 -11.35 -4.52 13.91
C VAL A 92 -11.78 -3.46 12.90
N ASP A 93 -11.47 -2.20 13.18
CA ASP A 93 -11.72 -1.05 12.31
C ASP A 93 -10.65 -0.89 11.21
N LEU A 94 -9.70 -1.83 11.12
CA LEU A 94 -8.57 -1.80 10.18
C LEU A 94 -7.71 -0.53 10.31
N SER A 95 -7.68 0.08 11.50
CA SER A 95 -6.87 1.26 11.79
C SER A 95 -5.36 0.95 11.79
N PRO A 96 -4.51 1.92 11.38
CA PRO A 96 -3.06 1.77 11.47
C PRO A 96 -2.60 1.59 12.93
N PRO A 97 -1.58 0.76 13.18
CA PRO A 97 -1.08 0.56 14.54
C PRO A 97 -0.33 1.81 15.06
N PRO A 98 -0.30 2.05 16.38
CA PRO A 98 0.35 3.23 16.98
C PRO A 98 1.82 3.43 16.56
N ALA A 99 2.53 2.33 16.32
CA ALA A 99 3.91 2.33 15.86
C ALA A 99 4.11 3.11 14.54
N VAL A 100 3.11 3.15 13.66
CA VAL A 100 3.16 3.97 12.42
C VAL A 100 3.36 5.44 12.78
N ARG A 101 2.54 5.98 13.66
CA ARG A 101 2.63 7.38 14.08
C ARG A 101 3.95 7.67 14.79
N GLU A 102 4.39 6.77 15.67
CA GLU A 102 5.63 6.94 16.44
C GLU A 102 6.87 6.98 15.53
N VAL A 103 6.98 6.07 14.56
CA VAL A 103 8.12 6.02 13.64
C VAL A 103 8.10 7.20 12.67
N VAL A 104 6.92 7.58 12.15
CA VAL A 104 6.79 8.74 11.25
C VAL A 104 7.13 10.05 11.98
N SER A 105 6.68 10.20 13.24
CA SER A 105 7.04 11.37 14.05
C SER A 105 8.55 11.47 14.28
N LEU A 106 9.23 10.34 14.50
CA LEU A 106 10.68 10.30 14.65
C LEU A 106 11.40 10.65 13.34
N LEU A 107 10.88 10.18 12.19
CA LEU A 107 11.43 10.55 10.88
C LEU A 107 11.28 12.05 10.63
N LEU A 108 10.14 12.65 10.96
CA LEU A 108 9.93 14.09 10.84
C LEU A 108 10.92 14.88 11.72
N GLU A 109 11.14 14.46 12.97
CA GLU A 109 12.13 15.07 13.85
C GLU A 109 13.56 14.98 13.27
N LEU A 110 13.92 13.85 12.64
CA LEU A 110 15.19 13.69 11.94
C LEU A 110 15.31 14.60 10.72
N ILE A 111 14.24 14.73 9.94
CA ILE A 111 14.19 15.63 8.76
C ILE A 111 14.35 17.08 9.20
N ASP A 112 13.63 17.51 10.24
CA ASP A 112 13.75 18.87 10.78
C ASP A 112 15.15 19.11 11.34
N THR A 113 15.71 18.12 12.03
CA THR A 113 17.09 18.19 12.49
C THR A 113 18.04 18.35 11.30
N TYR A 114 17.94 17.51 10.26
CA TYR A 114 18.75 17.58 9.06
C TYR A 114 18.69 18.96 8.38
N LYS A 115 17.48 19.53 8.25
CA LYS A 115 17.29 20.88 7.68
C LYS A 115 17.92 21.99 8.50
N SER A 116 17.98 21.83 9.83
CA SER A 116 18.55 22.81 10.76
C SER A 116 20.08 22.72 10.91
N MET A 117 20.69 21.65 10.41
CA MET A 117 22.13 21.41 10.57
C MET A 117 22.96 22.31 9.62
N MET A 118 24.16 22.67 10.09
CA MET A 118 25.16 23.37 9.28
C MET A 118 25.59 22.48 8.12
N ILE A 119 25.41 22.94 6.88
CA ILE A 119 25.89 22.24 5.68
C ILE A 119 27.38 22.53 5.53
N PRO A 120 28.28 21.51 5.52
CA PRO A 120 29.68 21.74 5.20
C PRO A 120 29.80 22.35 3.80
N ALA A 121 30.83 23.15 3.53
CA ALA A 121 31.08 23.75 2.20
C ALA A 121 31.36 22.72 1.06
N SER A 122 31.13 21.43 1.31
CA SER A 122 31.16 20.37 0.33
C SER A 122 29.92 20.48 -0.57
N ASP A 123 30.13 20.60 -1.88
CA ASP A 123 29.07 20.66 -2.90
C ASP A 123 28.17 19.41 -2.94
N LYS A 124 28.47 18.37 -2.16
CA LYS A 124 27.68 17.14 -2.09
C LYS A 124 26.62 17.24 -0.99
N LYS A 125 25.36 17.42 -1.39
CA LYS A 125 24.20 17.17 -0.52
C LYS A 125 24.29 15.74 0.04
N THR A 126 24.21 15.61 1.35
CA THR A 126 24.19 14.30 2.02
C THR A 126 22.95 13.53 1.60
N ASP A 127 23.14 12.30 1.14
CA ASP A 127 22.04 11.41 0.79
C ASP A 127 21.27 11.00 2.06
N PHE A 128 20.01 11.41 2.14
CA PHE A 128 19.12 11.14 3.27
C PHE A 128 18.24 9.89 3.03
N ASP A 129 18.21 9.37 1.80
CA ASP A 129 17.42 8.18 1.44
C ASP A 129 17.75 6.95 2.31
N PRO A 130 19.02 6.68 2.69
CA PRO A 130 19.33 5.56 3.59
C PRO A 130 18.66 5.68 4.96
N VAL A 131 18.48 6.90 5.48
CA VAL A 131 17.80 7.14 6.77
C VAL A 131 16.31 6.90 6.64
N VAL A 132 15.69 7.44 5.60
CA VAL A 132 14.27 7.24 5.27
C VAL A 132 13.99 5.74 5.12
N THR A 133 14.78 5.06 4.30
CA THR A 133 14.64 3.63 3.99
C THR A 133 14.81 2.78 5.27
N ALA A 134 15.83 3.04 6.08
CA ALA A 134 16.08 2.28 7.30
C ALA A 134 14.97 2.40 8.36
N LEU A 135 14.18 3.48 8.34
CA LEU A 135 13.03 3.66 9.23
C LEU A 135 11.73 3.12 8.62
N LEU A 136 11.47 3.41 7.35
CA LEU A 136 10.17 3.13 6.74
C LEU A 136 10.05 1.70 6.19
N ASP A 137 11.12 1.08 5.70
CA ASP A 137 11.03 -0.30 5.20
C ASP A 137 10.62 -1.31 6.29
N PRO A 138 11.22 -1.30 7.49
CA PRO A 138 10.75 -2.16 8.57
C PRO A 138 9.31 -1.83 9.00
N LEU A 139 8.90 -0.57 8.90
CA LEU A 139 7.54 -0.13 9.24
C LEU A 139 6.50 -0.68 8.27
N VAL A 140 6.77 -0.57 6.96
CA VAL A 140 5.93 -1.15 5.91
C VAL A 140 5.88 -2.67 6.04
N GLN A 141 7.04 -3.32 6.21
CA GLN A 141 7.12 -4.78 6.41
C GLN A 141 6.37 -5.26 7.67
N MET A 142 6.37 -4.48 8.75
CA MET A 142 5.58 -4.78 9.94
C MET A 142 4.08 -4.77 9.61
N CYS A 143 3.59 -3.76 8.88
CA CYS A 143 2.20 -3.71 8.42
C CYS A 143 1.86 -4.89 7.51
N GLU A 144 2.76 -5.26 6.59
CA GLU A 144 2.58 -6.44 5.72
C GLU A 144 2.46 -7.74 6.51
N LYS A 145 3.35 -7.98 7.48
CA LYS A 145 3.28 -9.16 8.36
C LYS A 145 2.01 -9.18 9.21
N ALA A 146 1.56 -8.03 9.71
CA ALA A 146 0.31 -7.93 10.46
C ALA A 146 -0.90 -8.29 9.57
N ALA A 147 -0.91 -7.80 8.32
CA ALA A 147 -1.89 -8.15 7.30
C ALA A 147 -1.91 -9.67 6.98
N GLU A 148 -0.75 -10.28 6.78
CA GLU A 148 -0.63 -11.72 6.51
C GLU A 148 -1.12 -12.58 7.69
N ALA A 149 -0.78 -12.18 8.92
CA ALA A 149 -1.26 -12.83 10.12
C ALA A 149 -2.80 -12.71 10.26
N HIS A 150 -3.38 -11.58 9.87
CA HIS A 150 -4.83 -11.40 9.83
C HIS A 150 -5.50 -12.30 8.77
N LYS A 151 -4.91 -12.41 7.57
CA LYS A 151 -5.39 -13.30 6.51
C LYS A 151 -5.40 -14.77 6.94
N SER A 152 -4.35 -15.21 7.64
CA SER A 152 -4.25 -16.61 8.10
C SER A 152 -5.19 -16.97 9.25
N LYS A 153 -5.56 -16.04 10.15
CA LYS A 153 -6.56 -16.30 11.21
C LYS A 153 -7.96 -16.64 10.66
N GLY A 154 -8.37 -16.00 9.56
CA GLY A 154 -9.58 -16.38 8.82
C GLY A 154 -9.52 -17.81 8.26
N ALA A 155 -8.32 -18.34 8.00
CA ALA A 155 -8.11 -19.71 7.56
C ALA A 155 -7.95 -20.73 8.71
N VAL A 156 -7.44 -20.34 9.89
CA VAL A 156 -7.18 -21.25 11.03
C VAL A 156 -8.43 -21.55 11.87
N SER A 157 -9.45 -20.67 11.87
CA SER A 157 -10.78 -21.00 12.43
C SER A 157 -11.39 -22.28 11.84
N ARG A 158 -10.89 -22.73 10.67
CA ARG A 158 -11.29 -23.97 9.98
C ARG A 158 -10.89 -25.27 10.68
N ARG A 159 -9.84 -25.31 11.51
CA ARG A 159 -9.34 -26.59 12.07
C ARG A 159 -9.88 -26.95 13.45
N SER A 160 -10.44 -26.00 14.20
CA SER A 160 -10.92 -26.26 15.57
C SER A 160 -12.36 -26.83 15.64
N ARG A 161 -13.05 -27.01 14.50
CA ARG A 161 -14.46 -27.45 14.46
C ARG A 161 -14.70 -28.83 13.85
N THR A 162 -13.66 -29.57 13.48
CA THR A 162 -13.78 -30.96 12.98
C THR A 162 -13.12 -31.93 13.96
N SER A 163 -13.61 -31.98 15.20
CA SER A 163 -13.37 -33.14 16.08
C SER A 163 -14.59 -33.39 16.97
N SER A 164 -15.66 -33.87 16.36
CA SER A 164 -16.71 -34.58 17.07
C SER A 164 -17.47 -35.45 16.08
N ASP A 165 -17.00 -36.70 16.01
CA ASP A 165 -17.78 -37.93 16.09
C ASP A 165 -18.95 -38.23 15.12
N LEU A 166 -18.89 -39.49 14.67
CA LEU A 166 -19.97 -40.42 14.31
C LEU A 166 -20.59 -40.40 12.89
N GLY A 167 -20.61 -41.61 12.32
CA GLY A 167 -21.88 -42.27 12.02
C GLY A 167 -22.38 -42.14 10.59
N SER A 168 -22.52 -43.29 9.94
CA SER A 168 -23.21 -43.48 8.66
C SER A 168 -24.64 -42.94 8.66
N SER A 169 -24.98 -42.04 7.74
CA SER A 169 -26.23 -42.11 6.97
C SER A 169 -26.14 -41.24 5.72
N SER A 170 -26.47 -41.85 4.59
CA SER A 170 -26.49 -41.23 3.27
C SER A 170 -27.92 -40.85 2.94
N ARG A 171 -28.13 -39.56 2.61
CA ARG A 171 -29.08 -38.96 1.66
C ARG A 171 -29.44 -37.54 2.15
N ASP A 172 -28.81 -36.55 1.50
CA ASP A 172 -29.14 -35.09 1.43
C ASP A 172 -27.90 -34.16 1.43
N SER A 173 -26.71 -34.65 1.05
CA SER A 173 -25.44 -33.92 1.19
C SER A 173 -25.12 -32.87 0.11
N LEU A 174 -25.85 -32.80 -1.01
CA LEU A 174 -25.47 -31.92 -2.14
C LEU A 174 -25.73 -30.43 -1.88
N THR A 175 -26.73 -30.07 -1.06
CA THR A 175 -27.09 -28.67 -0.78
C THR A 175 -26.24 -28.07 0.34
N VAL A 176 -25.92 -28.87 1.36
CA VAL A 176 -25.12 -28.43 2.51
C VAL A 176 -23.66 -28.20 2.11
N ASP A 177 -23.08 -29.08 1.30
CA ASP A 177 -21.70 -28.95 0.81
C ASP A 177 -21.52 -27.75 -0.14
N ALA A 178 -22.52 -27.46 -0.98
CA ALA A 178 -22.54 -26.27 -1.83
C ALA A 178 -22.69 -24.97 -1.03
N MET A 179 -23.50 -24.97 0.04
CA MET A 179 -23.64 -23.82 0.94
C MET A 179 -22.39 -23.59 1.80
N LEU A 180 -21.74 -24.65 2.28
CA LEU A 180 -20.46 -24.59 2.99
C LEU A 180 -19.35 -24.05 2.08
N SER A 181 -19.32 -24.47 0.81
CA SER A 181 -18.35 -23.99 -0.19
C SER A 181 -18.57 -22.51 -0.56
N LYS A 182 -19.82 -22.07 -0.72
CA LYS A 182 -20.19 -20.65 -0.94
C LYS A 182 -19.87 -19.77 0.28
N LYS A 183 -20.17 -20.25 1.49
CA LYS A 183 -19.87 -19.51 2.73
C LYS A 183 -18.36 -19.40 2.98
N THR A 184 -17.60 -20.42 2.60
CA THR A 184 -16.13 -20.44 2.73
C THR A 184 -15.46 -19.51 1.72
N SER A 185 -15.95 -19.44 0.48
CA SER A 185 -15.44 -18.54 -0.56
C SER A 185 -15.73 -17.06 -0.25
N ASN A 186 -16.94 -16.74 0.21
CA ASN A 186 -17.29 -15.38 0.63
C ASN A 186 -16.42 -14.91 1.82
N LEU A 187 -16.25 -15.73 2.86
CA LEU A 187 -15.43 -15.38 4.03
C LEU A 187 -13.94 -15.17 3.68
N THR A 188 -13.41 -15.92 2.71
CA THR A 188 -12.04 -15.70 2.22
C THR A 188 -11.88 -14.40 1.44
N GLN A 189 -12.87 -14.04 0.63
CA GLN A 189 -12.86 -12.79 -0.12
C GLN A 189 -12.95 -11.59 0.83
N ASP A 190 -13.84 -11.63 1.83
CA ASP A 190 -13.99 -10.58 2.84
C ASP A 190 -12.70 -10.36 3.65
N THR A 191 -12.03 -11.45 4.02
CA THR A 191 -10.76 -11.37 4.77
C THR A 191 -9.65 -10.79 3.90
N GLU A 192 -9.60 -11.17 2.62
CA GLU A 192 -8.59 -10.66 1.69
C GLU A 192 -8.80 -9.16 1.40
N MET A 193 -10.05 -8.74 1.24
CA MET A 193 -10.44 -7.34 1.06
C MET A 193 -10.09 -6.51 2.31
N SER A 194 -10.43 -7.00 3.50
CA SER A 194 -10.06 -6.37 4.78
C SER A 194 -8.55 -6.22 4.93
N THR A 195 -7.79 -7.23 4.50
CA THR A 195 -6.31 -7.20 4.55
C THR A 195 -5.75 -6.09 3.64
N LYS A 196 -6.33 -5.91 2.44
CA LYS A 196 -5.93 -4.84 1.51
C LYS A 196 -6.29 -3.45 2.02
N ILE A 197 -7.48 -3.29 2.59
CA ILE A 197 -7.93 -2.03 3.21
C ILE A 197 -7.00 -1.63 4.36
N TYR A 198 -6.66 -2.57 5.25
CA TYR A 198 -5.71 -2.32 6.34
C TYR A 198 -4.34 -1.82 5.83
N LEU A 199 -3.80 -2.43 4.77
CA LEU A 199 -2.55 -1.97 4.17
C LEU A 199 -2.68 -0.56 3.59
N ILE A 200 -3.76 -0.25 2.87
CA ILE A 200 -4.00 1.10 2.35
C ILE A 200 -4.05 2.12 3.49
N ASN A 201 -4.76 1.81 4.58
CA ASN A 201 -4.82 2.66 5.77
C ASN A 201 -3.43 2.89 6.37
N CYS A 202 -2.61 1.86 6.49
CA CYS A 202 -1.25 1.97 7.03
C CYS A 202 -0.35 2.82 6.12
N LEU A 203 -0.32 2.53 4.82
CA LEU A 203 0.53 3.22 3.86
C LEU A 203 0.13 4.70 3.74
N SER A 204 -1.16 5.01 3.72
CA SER A 204 -1.65 6.40 3.68
C SER A 204 -1.31 7.17 4.97
N ALA A 205 -1.36 6.50 6.13
CA ALA A 205 -0.94 7.10 7.40
C ALA A 205 0.59 7.35 7.48
N ILE A 206 1.40 6.57 6.78
CA ILE A 206 2.84 6.84 6.61
C ILE A 206 3.06 8.01 5.63
N GLN A 207 2.34 8.01 4.51
CA GLN A 207 2.53 8.95 3.42
C GLN A 207 2.14 10.38 3.81
N LEU A 208 0.97 10.57 4.43
CA LEU A 208 0.35 11.88 4.60
C LEU A 208 1.23 12.89 5.36
N PRO A 209 1.87 12.54 6.50
CA PRO A 209 2.72 13.49 7.22
C PRO A 209 4.03 13.83 6.48
N LEU A 210 4.44 13.00 5.51
CA LEU A 210 5.67 13.18 4.76
C LEU A 210 5.46 14.02 3.49
N VAL A 211 4.22 14.31 3.10
CA VAL A 211 3.93 15.16 1.94
C VAL A 211 4.60 16.53 2.10
N GLY A 212 5.32 16.98 1.08
CA GLY A 212 6.09 18.22 1.09
C GLY A 212 7.52 18.08 1.64
N GLN A 213 7.92 16.91 2.13
CA GLN A 213 9.31 16.64 2.54
C GLN A 213 10.14 16.17 1.32
N GLU A 214 10.90 17.09 0.72
CA GLU A 214 11.70 16.80 -0.48
C GLU A 214 12.64 15.60 -0.32
N VAL A 215 13.28 15.48 0.85
CA VAL A 215 14.21 14.40 1.19
C VAL A 215 13.55 13.01 1.28
N ALA A 216 12.22 12.94 1.31
CA ALA A 216 11.47 11.68 1.30
C ALA A 216 10.76 11.42 -0.04
N GLY A 217 10.96 12.28 -1.06
CA GLY A 217 10.22 12.26 -2.32
C GLY A 217 10.27 10.91 -3.05
N ASN A 218 11.45 10.29 -3.12
CA ASN A 218 11.61 8.96 -3.73
C ASN A 218 10.77 7.89 -3.02
N TYR A 219 10.73 7.93 -1.69
CA TYR A 219 9.95 6.99 -0.88
C TYR A 219 8.44 7.26 -0.99
N LEU A 220 8.05 8.54 -1.01
CA LEU A 220 6.65 8.94 -1.23
C LEU A 220 6.12 8.41 -2.55
N ASN A 221 6.90 8.48 -3.63
CA ASN A 221 6.51 7.92 -4.93
C ASN A 221 6.26 6.41 -4.87
N LYS A 222 7.12 5.67 -4.13
CA LYS A 222 6.92 4.23 -3.89
C LYS A 222 5.63 3.97 -3.12
N LEU A 223 5.36 4.74 -2.05
CA LEU A 223 4.11 4.63 -1.28
C LEU A 223 2.89 4.95 -2.12
N THR A 224 2.92 6.01 -2.93
CA THR A 224 1.84 6.39 -3.85
C THR A 224 1.52 5.23 -4.81
N SER A 225 2.54 4.67 -5.45
CA SER A 225 2.37 3.54 -6.38
C SER A 225 1.80 2.30 -5.68
N ALA A 226 2.27 2.00 -4.46
CA ALA A 226 1.76 0.88 -3.67
C ALA A 226 0.29 1.08 -3.24
N ILE A 227 -0.09 2.28 -2.82
CA ILE A 227 -1.47 2.63 -2.48
C ILE A 227 -2.36 2.49 -3.71
N ASP A 228 -1.97 3.09 -4.85
CA ASP A 228 -2.73 3.05 -6.09
C ASP A 228 -2.91 1.63 -6.62
N THR A 229 -1.87 0.80 -6.54
CA THR A 229 -1.94 -0.63 -6.90
C THR A 229 -2.94 -1.38 -6.03
N ASN A 230 -2.92 -1.15 -4.71
CA ASN A 230 -3.85 -1.80 -3.79
C ASN A 230 -5.30 -1.31 -3.98
N ILE A 231 -5.51 -0.01 -4.19
CA ILE A 231 -6.83 0.56 -4.52
C ILE A 231 -7.35 -0.02 -5.84
N SER A 232 -6.53 -0.09 -6.88
CA SER A 232 -6.93 -0.65 -8.17
C SER A 232 -7.32 -2.13 -8.08
N ASN A 233 -6.62 -2.90 -7.24
CA ASN A 233 -6.98 -4.29 -6.96
C ASN A 233 -8.28 -4.42 -6.16
N LEU A 234 -8.50 -3.52 -5.19
CA LEU A 234 -9.74 -3.45 -4.41
C LEU A 234 -10.94 -3.15 -5.33
N VAL A 235 -10.81 -2.10 -6.16
CA VAL A 235 -11.81 -1.69 -7.15
C VAL A 235 -12.11 -2.83 -8.11
N ARG A 236 -11.08 -3.49 -8.68
CA ARG A 236 -11.28 -4.60 -9.62
C ARG A 236 -12.11 -5.73 -9.01
N LYS A 237 -11.76 -6.17 -7.80
CA LYS A 237 -12.49 -7.25 -7.12
C LYS A 237 -13.94 -6.89 -6.84
N GLU A 238 -14.17 -5.63 -6.46
CA GLU A 238 -15.50 -5.15 -6.16
C GLU A 238 -16.36 -5.03 -7.42
N VAL A 239 -15.77 -4.52 -8.52
CA VAL A 239 -16.41 -4.51 -9.85
C VAL A 239 -16.74 -5.93 -10.29
N ASP A 240 -15.81 -6.87 -10.18
CA ASP A 240 -16.05 -8.29 -10.51
C ASP A 240 -17.19 -8.86 -9.67
N ALA A 241 -17.22 -8.58 -8.36
CA ALA A 241 -18.28 -9.04 -7.47
C ALA A 241 -19.66 -8.47 -7.85
N ILE A 242 -19.74 -7.18 -8.18
CA ILE A 242 -20.96 -6.53 -8.65
C ILE A 242 -21.41 -7.13 -9.98
N LEU A 243 -20.50 -7.24 -10.96
CA LEU A 243 -20.80 -7.82 -12.27
C LEU A 243 -21.21 -9.29 -12.18
N MET A 244 -20.62 -10.07 -11.26
CA MET A 244 -21.07 -11.45 -11.00
C MET A 244 -22.49 -11.48 -10.44
N ARG A 245 -22.83 -10.59 -9.49
CA ARG A 245 -24.18 -10.49 -8.93
C ARG A 245 -25.22 -10.10 -9.98
N CYS A 246 -24.83 -9.25 -10.95
CA CYS A 246 -25.68 -8.89 -12.09
C CYS A 246 -25.73 -9.99 -13.17
N GLY A 247 -24.91 -11.03 -13.06
CA GLY A 247 -24.73 -12.02 -14.11
C GLY A 247 -24.06 -11.47 -15.37
N LEU A 248 -23.43 -10.29 -15.32
CA LEU A 248 -22.79 -9.61 -16.46
C LEU A 248 -21.31 -9.97 -16.62
N LEU A 249 -20.64 -10.47 -15.59
CA LEU A 249 -19.18 -10.73 -15.66
C LEU A 249 -18.82 -11.70 -16.79
N SER A 250 -19.55 -12.83 -16.91
CA SER A 250 -19.27 -13.83 -17.95
C SER A 250 -19.57 -13.31 -19.35
N LYS A 251 -20.60 -12.45 -19.49
CA LYS A 251 -21.02 -11.85 -20.76
C LYS A 251 -19.98 -10.85 -21.27
N LEU A 252 -19.48 -9.97 -20.39
CA LEU A 252 -18.40 -9.04 -20.74
C LEU A 252 -17.12 -9.79 -21.10
N SER A 253 -16.79 -10.86 -20.38
CA SER A 253 -15.65 -11.72 -20.72
C SER A 253 -15.81 -12.38 -22.09
N TYR A 254 -17.04 -12.80 -22.44
CA TYR A 254 -17.35 -13.38 -23.75
C TYR A 254 -17.23 -12.35 -24.88
N ILE A 255 -17.75 -11.13 -24.68
CA ILE A 255 -17.60 -10.01 -25.63
C ILE A 255 -16.13 -9.66 -25.84
N GLN A 256 -15.35 -9.57 -24.76
CA GLN A 256 -13.92 -9.24 -24.89
C GLN A 256 -13.16 -10.29 -25.70
N LYS A 257 -13.49 -11.58 -25.51
CA LYS A 257 -12.91 -12.69 -26.29
C LYS A 257 -13.32 -12.64 -27.76
N SER A 258 -14.57 -12.29 -28.07
CA SER A 258 -15.03 -12.18 -29.46
C SER A 258 -14.40 -10.98 -30.18
N ILE A 259 -14.09 -9.90 -29.46
CA ILE A 259 -13.39 -8.73 -30.00
C ILE A 259 -11.89 -9.03 -30.22
N SER A 260 -11.24 -9.79 -29.33
CA SER A 260 -9.80 -10.04 -29.40
C SER A 260 -9.37 -11.10 -30.43
N GLY A 261 -10.30 -11.91 -30.96
CA GLY A 261 -10.04 -12.86 -32.05
C GLY A 261 -9.08 -14.00 -31.72
N ASP A 262 -9.01 -14.42 -30.46
CA ASP A 262 -7.96 -15.32 -29.93
C ASP A 262 -8.26 -16.82 -30.15
N ASP A 263 -9.38 -17.16 -30.81
CA ASP A 263 -9.70 -18.52 -31.23
C ASP A 263 -10.12 -18.45 -32.71
N GLY A 264 -9.44 -19.19 -33.59
CA GLY A 264 -9.56 -19.10 -35.06
C GLY A 264 -10.92 -19.52 -35.65
N SER A 265 -11.98 -19.55 -34.84
CA SER A 265 -13.37 -19.73 -35.20
C SER A 265 -14.05 -18.36 -35.21
N GLU A 266 -14.63 -17.92 -36.35
CA GLU A 266 -15.48 -16.73 -36.35
C GLU A 266 -16.63 -16.95 -35.34
N PRO A 267 -16.70 -16.17 -34.25
CA PRO A 267 -17.81 -16.29 -33.33
C PRO A 267 -19.07 -15.88 -34.10
N GLY A 268 -20.07 -16.76 -34.15
CA GLY A 268 -21.38 -16.43 -34.69
C GLY A 268 -22.00 -15.23 -33.97
N PRO A 269 -23.08 -14.65 -34.52
CA PRO A 269 -23.73 -13.47 -33.96
C PRO A 269 -24.03 -13.65 -32.47
N LEU A 270 -23.64 -12.68 -31.62
CA LEU A 270 -23.76 -12.83 -30.16
C LEU A 270 -25.21 -13.14 -29.71
N ALA A 271 -26.22 -12.66 -30.43
CA ALA A 271 -27.63 -12.91 -30.10
C ALA A 271 -28.05 -14.39 -30.22
N GLU A 272 -27.31 -15.21 -30.98
CA GLU A 272 -27.59 -16.64 -31.17
C GLU A 272 -27.02 -17.51 -30.04
N ALA A 273 -26.06 -16.99 -29.27
CA ALA A 273 -25.53 -17.70 -28.12
C ALA A 273 -26.53 -17.67 -26.94
N GLU A 274 -26.82 -18.82 -26.36
CA GLU A 274 -27.80 -18.98 -25.27
C GLU A 274 -27.54 -18.05 -24.08
N GLU A 275 -26.26 -17.89 -23.71
CA GLU A 275 -25.83 -17.00 -22.61
C GLU A 275 -25.94 -15.50 -22.92
N MET A 276 -26.07 -15.12 -24.19
CA MET A 276 -26.11 -13.75 -24.69
C MET A 276 -27.47 -13.43 -25.35
N SER A 277 -28.46 -14.30 -25.15
CA SER A 277 -29.81 -14.11 -25.69
C SER A 277 -30.46 -12.83 -25.14
N PRO A 278 -31.37 -12.19 -25.90
CA PRO A 278 -32.02 -10.95 -25.48
C PRO A 278 -32.74 -11.04 -24.13
N VAL A 279 -33.34 -12.19 -23.84
CA VAL A 279 -34.06 -12.42 -22.58
C VAL A 279 -33.09 -12.43 -21.40
N VAL A 280 -31.99 -13.20 -21.51
CA VAL A 280 -30.98 -13.30 -20.45
C VAL A 280 -30.31 -11.94 -20.21
N LEU A 281 -29.94 -11.22 -21.27
CA LEU A 281 -29.37 -9.88 -21.14
C LEU A 281 -30.34 -8.89 -20.48
N SER A 282 -31.63 -8.94 -20.83
CA SER A 282 -32.63 -8.06 -20.23
C SER A 282 -32.79 -8.29 -18.72
N GLU A 283 -32.69 -9.55 -18.27
CA GLU A 283 -32.73 -9.90 -16.86
C GLU A 283 -31.47 -9.42 -16.11
N CYS A 284 -30.28 -9.65 -16.68
CA CYS A 284 -29.02 -9.18 -16.12
C CYS A 284 -28.97 -7.65 -16.00
N LEU A 285 -29.45 -6.94 -17.03
CA LEU A 285 -29.51 -5.47 -17.03
C LEU A 285 -30.50 -4.92 -16.01
N ARG A 286 -31.65 -5.59 -15.81
CA ARG A 286 -32.59 -5.23 -14.75
C ARG A 286 -31.91 -5.29 -13.37
N THR A 287 -31.23 -6.39 -13.06
CA THR A 287 -30.50 -6.52 -11.79
C THR A 287 -29.36 -5.50 -11.67
N PHE A 288 -28.65 -5.20 -12.76
CA PHE A 288 -27.64 -4.14 -12.77
C PHE A 288 -28.23 -2.77 -12.44
N PHE A 289 -29.37 -2.40 -13.02
CA PHE A 289 -30.01 -1.12 -12.74
C PHE A 289 -30.58 -1.05 -11.32
N GLU A 290 -31.17 -2.13 -10.81
CA GLU A 290 -31.64 -2.20 -9.42
C GLU A 290 -30.52 -1.94 -8.39
N LEU A 291 -29.30 -2.40 -8.70
CA LEU A 291 -28.08 -2.12 -7.91
C LEU A 291 -27.52 -0.72 -8.17
N ALA A 292 -27.51 -0.24 -9.41
CA ALA A 292 -26.99 1.09 -9.75
C ALA A 292 -27.85 2.22 -9.17
N THR A 293 -29.17 2.05 -9.11
CA THR A 293 -30.11 3.05 -8.59
C THR A 293 -30.38 2.92 -7.09
N GLY A 294 -29.77 1.96 -6.40
CA GLY A 294 -29.86 1.82 -4.94
C GLY A 294 -31.17 1.23 -4.40
N ASN A 295 -31.99 0.57 -5.24
CA ASN A 295 -33.30 0.04 -4.81
C ASN A 295 -33.18 -1.28 -4.03
N GLU A 296 -32.15 -2.10 -4.32
CA GLU A 296 -31.86 -3.36 -3.61
C GLU A 296 -30.39 -3.52 -3.14
N GLY A 297 -29.57 -2.49 -3.34
CA GLY A 297 -28.18 -2.45 -2.83
C GLY A 297 -27.46 -1.20 -3.30
N LEU A 298 -26.70 -0.56 -2.41
CA LEU A 298 -25.89 0.60 -2.74
C LEU A 298 -24.53 0.15 -3.31
N LEU A 299 -23.94 1.00 -4.14
CA LEU A 299 -22.52 0.88 -4.48
C LEU A 299 -21.67 0.88 -3.19
N PRO A 300 -20.54 0.17 -3.20
CA PRO A 300 -19.67 0.01 -2.03
C PRO A 300 -19.22 1.36 -1.48
N GLU A 301 -19.48 1.56 -0.19
CA GLU A 301 -19.12 2.81 0.50
C GLU A 301 -17.66 2.85 0.96
N PHE A 302 -17.00 1.68 1.03
CA PHE A 302 -15.64 1.52 1.54
C PHE A 302 -15.42 2.17 2.93
N GLU A 303 -16.38 2.06 3.85
CA GLU A 303 -16.34 2.71 5.17
C GLU A 303 -15.07 2.43 5.99
N GLN A 304 -14.47 1.25 5.79
CA GLN A 304 -13.25 0.84 6.48
C GLN A 304 -11.97 1.49 5.92
N LEU A 305 -12.02 2.15 4.75
CA LEU A 305 -10.96 3.03 4.29
C LEU A 305 -11.00 4.32 5.12
N GLN A 306 -10.00 4.50 5.97
CA GLN A 306 -10.00 5.57 6.97
C GLN A 306 -9.88 6.96 6.33
N LEU A 307 -9.16 7.07 5.20
CA LEU A 307 -8.94 8.34 4.52
C LEU A 307 -10.12 8.68 3.57
N PRO A 308 -10.86 9.80 3.78
CA PRO A 308 -12.03 10.13 2.97
C PRO A 308 -11.76 10.30 1.47
N SER A 309 -10.61 10.85 1.09
CA SER A 309 -10.24 11.03 -0.31
C SER A 309 -10.01 9.72 -1.05
N LEU A 310 -9.49 8.68 -0.37
CA LEU A 310 -9.35 7.35 -0.95
C LEU A 310 -10.69 6.63 -1.04
N ARG A 311 -11.63 6.89 -0.12
CA ARG A 311 -13.01 6.42 -0.25
C ARG A 311 -13.69 6.99 -1.50
N SER A 312 -13.63 8.30 -1.68
CA SER A 312 -14.23 8.93 -2.86
C SER A 312 -13.56 8.46 -4.16
N ASP A 313 -12.23 8.37 -4.18
CA ASP A 313 -11.50 7.84 -5.35
C ASP A 313 -11.91 6.40 -5.68
N ALA A 314 -11.95 5.50 -4.70
CA ALA A 314 -12.36 4.11 -4.91
C ALA A 314 -13.81 4.01 -5.43
N ARG A 315 -14.76 4.77 -4.86
CA ARG A 315 -16.16 4.81 -5.32
C ARG A 315 -16.26 5.26 -6.77
N ILE A 316 -15.57 6.35 -7.12
CA ILE A 316 -15.56 6.89 -8.48
C ILE A 316 -14.94 5.88 -9.46
N ARG A 317 -13.85 5.20 -9.08
CA ARG A 317 -13.22 4.18 -9.93
C ARG A 317 -14.12 2.96 -10.15
N VAL A 318 -14.87 2.52 -9.13
CA VAL A 318 -15.88 1.45 -9.29
C VAL A 318 -16.98 1.89 -10.26
N ALA A 319 -17.56 3.07 -10.04
CA ALA A 319 -18.60 3.62 -10.91
C ALA A 319 -18.12 3.73 -12.36
N ARG A 320 -16.90 4.23 -12.59
CA ARG A 320 -16.32 4.34 -13.93
C ARG A 320 -16.12 2.98 -14.58
N ALA A 321 -15.55 2.01 -13.87
CA ALA A 321 -15.34 0.67 -14.41
C ALA A 321 -16.66 -0.04 -14.76
N LEU A 322 -17.72 0.16 -13.97
CA LEU A 322 -19.06 -0.35 -14.27
C LEU A 322 -19.66 0.33 -15.51
N ALA A 323 -19.53 1.65 -15.63
CA ALA A 323 -19.97 2.39 -16.81
C ALA A 323 -19.23 1.95 -18.08
N ASP A 324 -17.92 1.73 -17.99
CA ASP A 324 -17.10 1.26 -19.12
C ASP A 324 -17.45 -0.19 -19.50
N GLY A 325 -17.75 -1.05 -18.52
CA GLY A 325 -18.31 -2.37 -18.77
C GLY A 325 -19.67 -2.30 -19.49
N TYR A 326 -20.55 -1.41 -19.05
CA TYR A 326 -21.84 -1.17 -19.71
C TYR A 326 -21.68 -0.66 -21.15
N GLU A 327 -20.75 0.28 -21.38
CA GLU A 327 -20.42 0.79 -22.72
C GLU A 327 -19.99 -0.35 -23.66
N LEU A 328 -19.10 -1.24 -23.21
CA LEU A 328 -18.69 -2.40 -24.01
C LEU A 328 -19.88 -3.29 -24.38
N LEU A 329 -20.79 -3.54 -23.44
CA LEU A 329 -22.02 -4.29 -23.70
C LEU A 329 -22.93 -3.54 -24.68
N TYR A 330 -23.10 -2.23 -24.52
CA TYR A 330 -23.91 -1.38 -25.39
C TYR A 330 -23.42 -1.42 -26.83
N GLN A 331 -22.11 -1.23 -27.03
CA GLN A 331 -21.50 -1.30 -28.36
C GLN A 331 -21.67 -2.68 -28.99
N ALA A 332 -21.50 -3.76 -28.23
CA ALA A 332 -21.70 -5.12 -28.74
C ALA A 332 -23.16 -5.39 -29.14
N VAL A 333 -24.14 -4.94 -28.35
CA VAL A 333 -25.57 -5.15 -28.64
C VAL A 333 -26.07 -4.31 -29.82
N VAL A 334 -25.54 -3.10 -29.97
CA VAL A 334 -25.91 -2.18 -31.06
C VAL A 334 -25.21 -2.52 -32.39
N ASP A 335 -24.08 -3.23 -32.35
CA ASP A 335 -23.39 -3.68 -33.57
C ASP A 335 -24.32 -4.59 -34.41
N PRO A 336 -24.65 -4.20 -35.66
CA PRO A 336 -25.48 -5.00 -36.55
C PRO A 336 -24.96 -6.41 -36.79
N LYS A 337 -23.66 -6.67 -36.63
CA LYS A 337 -23.05 -8.00 -36.78
C LYS A 337 -23.58 -9.03 -35.80
N ASN A 338 -24.10 -8.58 -34.65
CA ASN A 338 -24.51 -9.45 -33.56
C ASN A 338 -26.01 -9.83 -33.60
N ASN A 339 -26.75 -9.36 -34.60
CA ASN A 339 -28.13 -9.76 -34.94
C ASN A 339 -29.15 -9.68 -33.79
N TYR A 340 -29.01 -8.71 -32.88
CA TYR A 340 -30.04 -8.44 -31.87
C TYR A 340 -31.31 -7.87 -32.54
N PRO A 341 -32.51 -8.41 -32.29
CA PRO A 341 -33.73 -8.08 -33.02
C PRO A 341 -34.24 -6.65 -32.77
N ASP A 342 -34.03 -6.11 -31.56
CA ASP A 342 -34.32 -4.72 -31.22
C ASP A 342 -33.33 -4.19 -30.15
N PRO A 343 -32.14 -3.73 -30.58
CA PRO A 343 -31.10 -3.27 -29.66
C PRO A 343 -31.53 -2.10 -28.78
N ARG A 344 -32.42 -1.23 -29.26
CA ARG A 344 -32.82 0.01 -28.57
C ARG A 344 -33.84 -0.23 -27.46
N SER A 345 -34.70 -1.25 -27.58
CA SER A 345 -35.58 -1.63 -26.48
C SER A 345 -34.85 -2.43 -25.40
N LEU A 346 -33.82 -3.20 -25.79
CA LEU A 346 -32.96 -3.93 -24.87
C LEU A 346 -32.04 -2.98 -24.08
N MET A 347 -31.38 -2.03 -24.74
CA MET A 347 -30.51 -1.02 -24.13
C MET A 347 -31.26 0.30 -23.92
N ARG A 348 -32.13 0.32 -22.91
CA ARG A 348 -33.01 1.48 -22.60
C ARG A 348 -32.26 2.78 -22.28
N HIS A 349 -31.03 2.67 -21.80
CA HIS A 349 -30.19 3.79 -21.40
C HIS A 349 -28.98 3.89 -22.32
N SER A 350 -28.60 5.11 -22.67
CA SER A 350 -27.29 5.38 -23.30
C SER A 350 -26.18 5.32 -22.24
N PRO A 351 -24.92 5.07 -22.65
CA PRO A 351 -23.81 5.08 -21.73
C PRO A 351 -23.64 6.40 -20.95
N ASP A 352 -23.91 7.55 -21.58
CA ASP A 352 -23.89 8.86 -20.91
C ASP A 352 -24.96 8.97 -19.81
N GLN A 353 -26.14 8.38 -20.02
CA GLN A 353 -27.17 8.29 -18.99
C GLN A 353 -26.72 7.38 -17.83
N ILE A 354 -25.99 6.31 -18.11
CA ILE A 354 -25.44 5.44 -17.05
C ILE A 354 -24.38 6.16 -16.24
N ARG A 355 -23.49 6.93 -16.88
CA ARG A 355 -22.52 7.77 -16.16
C ARG A 355 -23.23 8.77 -15.25
N THR A 356 -24.32 9.36 -15.73
CA THR A 356 -25.15 10.27 -14.93
C THR A 356 -25.81 9.56 -13.73
N ILE A 357 -26.35 8.35 -13.93
CA ILE A 357 -26.96 7.54 -12.85
C ILE A 357 -25.93 7.15 -11.80
N LEU A 358 -24.69 6.88 -12.22
CA LEU A 358 -23.58 6.52 -11.33
C LEU A 358 -22.83 7.74 -10.77
N GLU A 359 -23.33 8.96 -11.02
CA GLU A 359 -22.79 10.23 -10.52
C GLU A 359 -21.32 10.52 -10.91
N ILE A 360 -20.91 10.17 -12.15
CA ILE A 360 -19.52 10.30 -12.63
C ILE A 360 -19.33 11.04 -13.94
#